data_AF-A0A5J4QU80-F1
#
_entry.id   AF-A0A5J4QU80-F1
#
_cell.length_a   1.000
_cell.length_b   1.000
_cell.length_c   1.000
_cell.angle_alpha   90.00
_cell.angle_beta   90.00
_cell.angle_gamma   90.00
#
_symmetry.space_group_name_H-M   'P 1'
#
loop_
_entity.id
_entity.type
_entity.pdbx_description
1 polymer ?
#
loop_
_entity_poly.entity_id
_entity_poly.type
_entity_poly.pdbx_seq_one_letter_code
_entity_poly.pdbx_strand_id
1 'polypeptide(L)'
;MADSWFTSGENMRFMHIKRKTLLFEIKDNRLIVTDKQERSKGHFIWIDQGVIPDETLIQVWLKDLEFPVVLFKQIFFKQRSINRDSLSGNQ
;
A
#
# COMPACT_ATOMS: atom_id res chain seq x y z
N MET A 1 3.01 10.78 -10.56
CA MET A 1 2.67 9.62 -9.70
C MET A 1 3.74 8.57 -9.96
N ALA A 2 4.26 7.93 -8.92
CA ALA A 2 5.28 6.89 -9.05
C ALA A 2 4.55 5.54 -9.18
N ASP A 3 4.76 4.84 -10.29
CA ASP A 3 4.23 3.48 -10.45
C ASP A 3 5.02 2.49 -9.58
N SER A 4 4.52 1.27 -9.46
CA SER A 4 5.15 0.20 -8.69
C SER A 4 6.58 -0.18 -9.10
N TRP A 5 7.11 0.32 -10.23
CA TRP A 5 8.52 0.13 -10.60
C TRP A 5 9.44 1.13 -9.88
N PHE A 6 8.93 2.31 -9.58
CA PHE A 6 9.65 3.34 -8.84
C PHE A 6 9.72 3.05 -7.33
N THR A 7 9.05 1.99 -6.85
CA THR A 7 8.91 1.64 -5.43
C THR A 7 9.92 0.59 -4.96
N SER A 8 11.09 0.55 -5.61
CA SER A 8 12.22 -0.27 -5.18
C SER A 8 12.76 0.17 -3.82
N GLY A 9 13.37 -0.75 -3.08
CA GLY A 9 14.02 -0.42 -1.79
C GLY A 9 15.12 0.64 -1.92
N GLU A 10 15.84 0.65 -3.04
CA GLU A 10 16.89 1.64 -3.33
C GLU A 10 16.33 3.06 -3.47
N ASN A 11 15.23 3.21 -4.22
CA ASN A 11 14.55 4.50 -4.33
C ASN A 11 14.05 4.96 -2.96
N MET A 12 13.40 4.07 -2.19
CA MET A 12 12.90 4.39 -0.85
C MET A 12 14.01 4.88 0.08
N ARG A 13 15.20 4.25 0.06
CA ARG A 13 16.39 4.72 0.79
C ARG A 13 16.83 6.10 0.34
N PHE A 14 16.94 6.32 -0.97
CA PHE A 14 17.32 7.62 -1.51
C PHE A 14 16.38 8.73 -1.03
N MET A 15 15.08 8.48 -1.03
CA MET A 15 14.05 9.44 -0.59
C MET A 15 14.08 9.66 0.92
N HIS A 16 14.30 8.60 1.70
CA HIS A 16 14.49 8.68 3.15
C HIS A 16 15.70 9.55 3.53
N ILE A 17 16.84 9.35 2.86
CA ILE A 17 18.05 10.17 3.05
C ILE A 17 17.78 11.64 2.72
N LYS A 18 16.97 11.92 1.70
CA LYS A 18 16.55 13.28 1.33
C LYS A 18 15.46 13.86 2.23
N ARG A 19 14.99 13.14 3.26
CA ARG A 19 13.90 13.53 4.17
C ARG A 19 12.62 13.94 3.43
N LYS A 20 12.31 13.24 2.33
CA LYS A 20 11.07 13.43 1.57
C LYS A 20 10.10 12.29 1.86
N THR A 21 8.82 12.63 2.00
CA THR A 21 7.72 11.66 2.14
C THR A 21 6.96 11.58 0.84
N LEU A 22 6.72 10.36 0.35
CA LEU A 22 6.03 10.10 -0.92
C LEU A 22 5.03 8.96 -0.74
N LEU A 23 3.93 9.03 -1.49
CA LEU A 23 2.91 7.99 -1.55
C LEU A 23 3.23 7.04 -2.70
N PHE A 24 3.26 5.74 -2.42
CA PHE A 24 3.64 4.69 -3.35
C PHE A 24 2.55 3.64 -3.47
N GLU A 25 2.35 3.15 -4.69
CA GLU A 25 1.71 1.86 -4.90
C GLU A 25 2.70 0.76 -4.49
N ILE A 26 2.26 -0.18 -3.66
CA ILE A 26 3.08 -1.33 -3.24
C ILE A 26 2.55 -2.61 -3.89
N LYS A 27 3.46 -3.42 -4.43
CA LYS A 27 3.10 -4.75 -4.93
C LYS A 27 2.86 -5.69 -3.75
N ASP A 28 1.92 -6.62 -3.95
CA ASP A 28 1.59 -7.71 -3.02
C ASP A 28 2.79 -8.59 -2.68
N ASN A 29 3.70 -8.76 -3.65
CA ASN A 29 4.87 -9.62 -3.56
C ASN A 29 6.00 -9.07 -2.65
N ARG A 30 5.70 -8.15 -1.74
CA ARG A 30 6.68 -7.58 -0.79
C ARG A 30 6.55 -8.29 0.55
N LEU A 31 7.68 -8.53 1.20
CA LEU A 31 7.74 -9.16 2.51
C LEU A 31 7.73 -8.09 3.62
N ILE A 32 6.76 -8.19 4.54
CA ILE A 32 6.55 -7.29 5.67
C ILE A 32 6.54 -8.01 7.01
N VAL A 33 6.73 -7.22 8.07
CA VAL A 33 6.49 -7.62 9.46
C VAL A 33 6.01 -6.40 10.26
N THR A 34 5.03 -6.59 11.14
CA THR A 34 4.46 -5.54 12.00
C THR A 34 5.05 -5.54 13.41
N ASP A 35 5.68 -6.64 13.81
CA ASP A 35 6.31 -6.80 15.12
C ASP A 35 7.84 -6.74 15.03
N LYS A 36 8.46 -5.96 15.92
CA LYS A 36 9.91 -5.76 15.93
C LYS A 36 10.68 -6.99 16.42
N GLN A 37 10.09 -7.80 17.30
CA GLN A 37 10.68 -9.05 17.76
C GLN A 37 10.70 -10.08 16.63
N GLU A 38 9.60 -10.19 15.88
CA GLU A 38 9.51 -11.07 14.70
C GLU A 38 10.46 -10.64 13.59
N ARG A 39 10.66 -9.32 13.39
CA ARG A 39 11.71 -8.80 12.51
C ARG A 39 13.09 -9.31 12.90
N SER A 40 13.40 -9.28 14.20
CA SER A 40 14.71 -9.72 14.72
C SER A 40 14.93 -11.23 14.53
N LYS A 41 13.84 -12.01 14.47
CA LYS A 41 13.87 -13.45 14.14
C LYS A 41 13.92 -13.74 12.63
N GLY A 42 13.76 -12.72 11.79
CA GLY A 42 13.70 -12.88 10.33
C GLY A 42 12.36 -13.43 9.84
N HIS A 43 11.31 -13.37 10.64
CA HIS A 43 9.98 -13.82 10.26
C HIS A 43 9.23 -12.71 9.53
N PHE A 44 9.10 -12.88 8.21
CA PHE A 44 8.36 -11.98 7.35
C PHE A 44 7.26 -12.76 6.62
N ILE A 45 6.16 -12.07 6.35
CA ILE A 45 5.04 -12.58 5.54
C ILE A 45 4.86 -11.71 4.31
N TRP A 46 4.23 -12.25 3.28
CA TRP A 46 3.86 -11.46 2.11
C TRP A 46 2.75 -10.46 2.46
N ILE A 47 2.72 -9.30 1.78
CA ILE A 47 1.73 -8.25 2.07
C ILE A 47 0.30 -8.74 1.89
N ASP A 48 0.05 -9.54 0.86
CA ASP A 48 -1.27 -10.12 0.57
C ASP A 48 -1.73 -11.15 1.61
N GLN A 49 -0.80 -11.80 2.30
CA GLN A 49 -1.07 -12.70 3.42
C GLN A 49 -1.24 -11.97 4.74
N GLY A 50 -0.76 -10.73 4.83
CA GLY A 50 -0.91 -9.87 5.99
C GLY A 50 -2.34 -9.36 6.12
N VAL A 51 -2.89 -9.43 7.33
CA VAL A 51 -4.14 -8.72 7.64
C VAL A 51 -3.83 -7.23 7.73
N ILE A 52 -4.06 -6.52 6.62
CA ILE A 52 -4.01 -5.06 6.56
C ILE A 52 -5.44 -4.54 6.64
N PRO A 53 -5.89 -4.03 7.81
CA PRO A 53 -7.18 -3.37 7.93
C PRO A 53 -7.34 -2.22 6.93
N ASP A 54 -8.54 -2.14 6.35
CA ASP A 54 -8.91 -1.08 5.44
C ASP A 54 -8.90 0.27 6.16
N GLU A 55 -8.54 1.32 5.42
CA GLU A 55 -8.57 2.71 5.90
C GLU A 55 -7.75 2.98 7.18
N THR A 56 -6.81 2.09 7.50
CA THR A 56 -6.00 2.16 8.72
C THR A 56 -4.53 2.33 8.37
N LEU A 57 -3.85 3.27 9.05
CA LEU A 57 -2.40 3.43 8.96
C LEU A 57 -1.72 2.41 9.84
N ILE A 58 -0.83 1.60 9.26
CA ILE A 58 -0.10 0.57 9.99
C ILE A 58 1.39 0.76 9.75
N GLN A 59 2.16 0.86 10.83
CA GLN A 59 3.61 0.83 10.73
C GLN A 59 4.07 -0.60 10.46
N VAL A 60 4.87 -0.78 9.41
CA VAL A 60 5.47 -2.06 9.06
C VAL A 60 6.95 -1.90 8.77
N TRP A 61 7.63 -3.03 8.76
CA TRP A 61 8.99 -3.16 8.30
C TRP A 61 9.02 -3.99 7.02
N LEU A 62 9.52 -3.40 5.93
CA LEU A 62 9.83 -4.14 4.72
C LEU A 62 11.16 -4.89 4.89
N LYS A 63 11.25 -6.10 4.34
CA LYS A 63 12.45 -6.96 4.46
C LYS A 63 13.71 -6.31 3.89
N ASP A 64 13.57 -5.52 2.83
CA ASP A 64 14.67 -4.86 2.12
C ASP A 64 15.00 -3.44 2.62
N LEU A 65 14.35 -2.99 3.71
CA LEU A 65 14.58 -1.68 4.32
C LEU A 65 15.01 -1.78 5.79
N GLU A 66 15.93 -0.89 6.19
CA GLU A 66 16.39 -0.77 7.58
C GLU A 66 15.42 -0.01 8.48
N PHE A 67 14.54 0.79 7.88
CA PHE A 67 13.62 1.69 8.58
C PHE A 67 12.16 1.26 8.41
N PRO A 68 11.27 1.59 9.36
CA PRO A 68 9.84 1.33 9.21
C PRO A 68 9.22 2.27 8.17
N VAL A 69 8.14 1.80 7.56
CA VAL A 69 7.26 2.57 6.67
C VAL A 69 5.82 2.47 7.16
N VAL A 70 4.94 3.35 6.67
CA VAL A 70 3.50 3.29 6.96
C VAL A 70 2.79 2.75 5.73
N LEU A 71 1.96 1.72 5.92
CA LEU A 71 1.04 1.21 4.91
C LEU A 71 -0.36 1.75 5.17
N PHE A 72 -1.09 1.97 4.08
CA PHE A 72 -2.49 2.34 4.05
C PHE A 72 -3.17 1.57 2.93
N LYS A 73 -4.30 0.92 3.24
CA LYS A 73 -5.11 0.21 2.24
C LYS A 73 -6.36 1.01 1.93
N GLN A 74 -6.51 1.39 0.66
CA GLN A 74 -7.69 2.08 0.15
C GLN A 74 -8.35 1.24 -0.94
N ILE A 75 -9.65 0.97 -0.80
CA ILE A 75 -10.44 0.24 -1.79
C ILE A 75 -11.26 1.26 -2.58
N PHE A 76 -11.08 1.27 -3.90
CA PHE A 76 -11.85 2.13 -4.79
C PHE A 76 -13.03 1.36 -5.38
N PHE A 77 -14.25 1.79 -5.07
CA PHE A 77 -15.46 1.25 -5.67
C PHE A 77 -15.88 2.10 -6.88
N LYS A 78 -16.18 1.46 -8.01
CA LYS A 78 -16.71 2.15 -9.18
C LYS A 78 -18.22 2.36 -9.01
N GLN A 79 -18.65 3.61 -8.80
CA GLN A 79 -20.07 3.97 -8.91
C GLN A 79 -20.48 3.90 -10.38
N ARG A 80 -21.45 3.06 -10.75
CA ARG A 80 -22.08 3.11 -12.08
C ARG A 80 -22.93 4.38 -12.14
N SER A 81 -22.66 5.28 -13.09
CA SER A 81 -23.59 6.35 -13.42
C SER A 81 -24.87 5.71 -13.98
N ILE A 82 -25.97 5.81 -13.23
CA ILE A 82 -27.28 5.41 -13.72
C ILE A 82 -27.71 6.51 -14.69
N ASN A 83 -27.85 6.18 -15.97
CA ASN A 83 -28.37 7.11 -16.97
C ASN A 83 -29.85 7.36 -16.64
N ARG A 84 -30.22 8.58 -16.25
CA ARG A 84 -31.61 8.93 -15.89
C ARG A 84 -32.53 9.08 -17.10
N ASP A 85 -31.98 9.00 -18.31
CA ASP A 85 -32.72 9.27 -19.55
C ASP A 85 -33.57 8.09 -20.06
N SER A 86 -33.59 6.95 -19.36
CA SER A 86 -34.41 5.79 -19.74
C SER A 86 -35.80 5.74 -19.07
N LEU A 87 -36.25 6.81 -18.40
CA LEU A 87 -37.55 6.86 -17.70
C LEU A 87 -38.58 7.82 -18.30
N SER A 88 -38.35 8.38 -19.49
CA SER A 88 -39.31 9.27 -20.19
C SER A 88 -39.95 8.63 -21.43
N GLY A 89 -40.20 7.32 -21.40
CA GLY A 89 -40.94 6.61 -22.45
C GLY A 89 -42.22 5.99 -21.91
N ASN A 90 -43.28 6.80 -21.78
CA ASN A 90 -44.69 6.42 -21.93
C ASN A 90 -45.55 7.69 -21.72
N GLN A 91 -45.85 8.37 -22.83
CA GLN A 91 -47.07 9.17 -23.00
C GLN A 91 -48.02 8.37 -23.88
#